data_AF-A0A7X9BQK2-F1
#
_entry.id   AF-A0A7X9BQK2-F1
#
_cell.length_a   1.000
_cell.length_b   1.000
_cell.length_c   1.000
_cell.angle_alpha   90.00
_cell.angle_beta   90.00
_cell.angle_gamma   90.00
#
_symmetry.space_group_name_H-M   'P 1'
#
loop_
_entity.id
_entity.type
_entity.pdbx_description
1 polymer ?
#
loop_
_entity_poly.entity_id
_entity_poly.type
_entity_poly.pdbx_seq_one_letter_code
_entity_poly.pdbx_strand_id
1 'polypeptide(L)' 'MRILNEDINKSMKNALLLLTVQEASELRDDLERLISQEIFNDHSHINDSDYEHELTIALYNPDNIDKFNERTKKLISHDE' A
#
# COMPACT_ATOMS: atom_id res chain seq x y z
N MET A 1 -5.83 3.14 -8.51
CA MET A 1 -5.01 3.06 -7.29
C MET A 1 -5.69 3.88 -6.22
N ARG A 2 -5.57 3.46 -4.96
CA ARG A 2 -6.04 4.20 -3.80
C ARG A 2 -4.81 4.62 -3.02
N ILE A 3 -4.62 5.92 -2.81
CA ILE A 3 -3.42 6.46 -2.20
C ILE A 3 -3.84 7.20 -0.94
N LEU A 4 -3.27 6.81 0.20
CA LEU A 4 -3.53 7.40 1.50
C LEU A 4 -2.26 8.03 2.02
N ASN A 5 -2.32 9.30 2.42
CA ASN A 5 -1.34 9.83 3.36
C ASN A 5 -1.82 9.44 4.76
N GLU A 6 -1.12 8.52 5.40
CA GLU A 6 -1.50 7.99 6.72
C GLU A 6 -1.29 9.02 7.84
N ASP A 7 -0.26 9.87 7.76
CA ASP A 7 0.03 10.89 8.77
C ASP A 7 -1.12 11.88 8.97
N ILE A 8 -1.72 12.35 7.87
CA ILE A 8 -2.85 13.29 7.90
C ILE A 8 -4.20 12.63 7.62
N ASN A 9 -4.20 11.32 7.43
CA ASN A 9 -5.38 10.50 7.17
C ASN A 9 -6.23 10.97 5.96
N LYS A 10 -5.60 11.49 4.90
CA LYS A 10 -6.28 12.02 3.70
C LYS A 10 -5.94 11.24 2.44
N SER A 11 -6.95 11.03 1.59
CA SER A 11 -6.73 10.48 0.26
C SER A 11 -5.95 11.45 -0.62
N MET A 12 -5.13 10.90 -1.50
CA MET A 12 -4.34 11.64 -2.49
C MET A 12 -4.68 11.18 -3.89
N LYS A 13 -4.65 12.11 -4.85
CA LYS A 13 -4.92 11.82 -6.26
C LYS A 13 -3.67 11.43 -7.05
N ASN A 14 -2.49 11.76 -6.53
CA ASN A 14 -1.20 11.45 -7.12
C ASN A 14 -0.13 11.30 -6.03
N ALA A 15 0.96 10.62 -6.37
CA ALA A 15 2.17 10.53 -5.57
C ALA A 15 3.36 10.38 -6.52
N LEU A 16 4.52 10.94 -6.13
CA LEU A 16 5.81 10.68 -6.77
C LEU A 16 6.61 9.81 -5.81
N LEU A 17 7.01 8.61 -6.25
CA LEU A 17 7.88 7.72 -5.51
C LEU A 17 9.30 7.83 -6.09
N LEU A 18 10.25 8.26 -5.27
CA LEU A 18 11.67 8.32 -5.62
C LEU A 18 12.38 7.21 -4.87
N LEU A 19 12.66 6.12 -5.56
CA LEU A 19 13.20 4.91 -4.95
C LEU A 19 14.66 4.72 -5.34
N THR A 20 15.47 4.30 -4.38
CA THR A 20 16.76 3.68 -4.68
C THR A 20 16.54 2.34 -5.41
N VAL A 21 17.60 1.80 -6.03
CA VAL A 21 17.51 0.49 -6.70
C VAL A 21 17.14 -0.63 -5.71
N GLN A 22 17.58 -0.50 -4.45
CA GLN A 22 17.25 -1.46 -3.40
C GLN A 22 15.77 -1.39 -3.04
N GLU A 23 15.25 -0.22 -2.70
CA GLU A 23 13.82 -0.02 -2.38
C GLU A 23 12.92 -0.46 -3.55
N ALA A 24 13.32 -0.17 -4.80
CA ALA A 24 12.60 -0.63 -5.98
C ALA A 24 12.61 -2.15 -6.13
N SER A 25 13.69 -2.82 -5.71
CA SER A 25 13.79 -4.28 -5.73
C SER A 25 12.93 -4.91 -4.63
N GLU A 26 12.94 -4.34 -3.42
CA GLU A 26 12.09 -4.77 -2.31
C GLU A 26 10.62 -4.60 -2.67
N LEU A 27 10.23 -3.44 -3.22
CA LEU A 27 8.87 -3.20 -3.71
C LEU A 27 8.44 -4.22 -4.77
N ARG A 28 9.31 -4.54 -5.73
CA ARG A 28 9.03 -5.56 -6.76
C ARG A 28 8.80 -6.93 -6.12
N ASP A 29 9.71 -7.35 -5.25
CA ASP A 29 9.68 -8.70 -4.69
C ASP A 29 8.47 -8.89 -3.77
N ASP A 30 8.09 -7.86 -2.99
CA ASP A 30 6.89 -7.88 -2.17
C ASP A 30 5.60 -7.84 -2.98
N LEU A 31 5.53 -7.03 -4.04
CA LEU A 31 4.39 -7.06 -4.96
C LEU A 31 4.23 -8.44 -5.62
N GLU A 32 5.33 -9.03 -6.09
CA GLU A 32 5.31 -10.37 -6.70
C GLU A 32 4.84 -11.43 -5.70
N ARG A 33 5.29 -11.35 -4.44
CA ARG A 33 4.83 -12.23 -3.37
C ARG A 33 3.32 -12.08 -3.13
N LEU A 34 2.83 -10.86 -2.97
CA LEU A 34 1.40 -10.60 -2.74
C LEU A 34 0.54 -11.10 -3.91
N ILE A 35 0.98 -10.89 -5.15
CA ILE A 35 0.26 -11.32 -6.36
C ILE A 35 0.28 -12.85 -6.50
N SER A 36 1.46 -13.47 -6.44
CA SER A 36 1.63 -14.90 -6.70
C SER A 36 0.94 -15.80 -5.66
N GLN A 37 0.82 -15.32 -4.43
CA GLN A 37 0.16 -16.05 -3.33
C GLN A 37 -1.30 -15.63 -3.14
N GLU A 38 -1.81 -14.71 -3.97
CA GLU A 38 -3.16 -14.15 -3.84
C GLU A 38 -3.43 -13.63 -2.42
N ILE A 39 -2.44 -12.96 -1.83
CA ILE A 39 -2.55 -12.43 -0.46
C ILE A 39 -3.25 -11.08 -0.51
N PHE A 40 -4.39 -11.06 0.17
CA PHE A 40 -5.47 -10.10 -0.04
C PHE A 40 -5.94 -9.42 1.26
N ASN A 41 -5.41 -9.88 2.38
CA ASN A 41 -5.69 -9.36 3.72
C ASN A 41 -4.37 -9.11 4.48
N ASP A 42 -3.35 -8.70 3.74
CA ASP A 42 -2.04 -8.40 4.27
C ASP A 42 -1.45 -7.21 3.54
N HIS A 43 -0.35 -6.72 4.06
CA HIS A 43 0.35 -5.55 3.58
C HIS A 43 1.85 -5.76 3.70
N SER A 44 2.60 -5.01 2.91
CA SER A 44 4.06 -4.98 2.98
C SER A 44 4.51 -3.55 3.17
N HIS A 45 5.56 -3.37 3.97
CA HIS A 45 6.14 -2.08 4.30
C HIS A 45 7.51 -1.98 3.67
N ILE A 46 7.69 -1.01 2.79
CA ILE A 46 8.97 -0.72 2.16
C ILE A 46 9.55 0.50 2.86
N ASN A 47 10.67 0.33 3.55
CA ASN A 47 11.30 1.38 4.33
C ASN A 47 12.57 1.87 3.65
N ASP A 48 12.93 3.12 3.87
CA ASP A 48 14.28 3.59 3.57
C ASP A 48 15.30 3.06 4.60
N SER A 49 16.59 3.28 4.35
CA SER A 49 17.66 2.76 5.21
C SER A 49 17.65 3.31 6.63
N ASP A 50 17.07 4.50 6.81
CA ASP A 50 17.03 5.23 8.08
C ASP A 50 15.69 5.07 8.81
N TYR A 51 14.73 4.36 8.22
CA TYR A 51 13.35 4.18 8.72
C TYR A 51 12.62 5.51 8.95
N GLU A 52 12.95 6.54 8.16
CA GLU A 52 12.26 7.83 8.20
C GLU A 52 11.06 7.86 7.25
N HIS A 53 11.14 7.11 6.14
CA HIS A 53 10.09 7.04 5.14
C HIS A 53 9.63 5.60 4.94
N GLU A 54 8.31 5.41 4.92
CA GLU A 54 7.69 4.11 4.68
C GLU A 54 6.64 4.19 3.56
N LEU A 55 6.65 3.19 2.68
CA LEU A 55 5.59 2.91 1.71
C LEU A 55 4.89 1.60 2.08
N THR A 56 3.62 1.70 2.47
CA THR A 56 2.75 0.54 2.68
C THR A 56 2.01 0.16 1.39
N ILE A 57 2.09 -1.11 1.00
CA ILE A 57 1.35 -1.66 -0.14
C ILE A 57 0.47 -2.84 0.30
N ALA A 58 -0.75 -2.91 -0.25
CA ALA A 58 -1.69 -3.98 0.01
C ALA A 58 -2.51 -4.28 -1.25
N LEU A 59 -2.94 -5.53 -1.42
CA LEU A 59 -3.88 -5.92 -2.46
C LEU A 59 -5.27 -6.06 -1.87
N TYR A 60 -6.28 -5.63 -2.61
CA TYR A 60 -7.68 -5.87 -2.29
C TYR A 60 -8.41 -6.47 -3.49
N ASN A 61 -9.48 -7.19 -3.20
CA ASN A 61 -10.47 -7.66 -4.16
C ASN A 61 -11.86 -7.42 -3.54
N PRO A 62 -12.94 -7.40 -4.33
CA PRO A 62 -14.27 -7.10 -3.79
C PRO A 62 -14.70 -8.00 -2.62
N ASP A 63 -14.20 -9.24 -2.55
CA ASP A 63 -14.59 -10.24 -1.55
C ASP A 63 -13.86 -10.08 -0.20
N ASN A 64 -12.83 -9.24 -0.13
CA ASN A 64 -11.96 -9.09 1.05
C ASN A 64 -12.00 -7.71 1.70
N ILE A 65 -12.72 -6.74 1.09
CA ILE A 65 -12.75 -5.34 1.55
C ILE A 65 -13.13 -5.24 3.03
N ASP A 66 -14.03 -6.10 3.50
CA ASP A 66 -14.51 -6.10 4.88
C ASP A 66 -13.43 -6.39 5.94
N LYS A 67 -12.31 -6.96 5.53
CA LYS A 67 -11.18 -7.28 6.43
C LYS A 67 -10.25 -6.09 6.68
N PHE A 68 -10.31 -5.06 5.85
CA PHE A 68 -9.56 -3.82 6.07
C PHE A 68 -10.18 -3.00 7.20
N ASN A 69 -9.42 -2.02 7.72
CA ASN A 69 -9.97 -1.06 8.65
C ASN A 69 -10.98 -0.11 7.95
N GLU A 70 -11.84 0.55 8.73
CA GLU A 70 -12.91 1.42 8.19
C GLU A 70 -12.39 2.55 7.30
N ARG A 71 -11.17 3.05 7.58
CA ARG A 71 -10.55 4.13 6.80
C ARG A 71 -10.18 3.65 5.40
N THR A 72 -9.58 2.47 5.30
CA THR A 72 -9.20 1.84 4.04
C THR A 72 -10.43 1.40 3.26
N LYS A 73 -11.49 0.91 3.91
CA LYS A 73 -12.78 0.64 3.25
C LYS A 73 -13.36 1.90 2.60
N LYS A 74 -13.36 3.03 3.32
CA LYS A 74 -13.82 4.32 2.79
C LYS A 74 -12.98 4.75 1.58
N LEU A 75 -11.66 4.59 1.66
CA LEU A 75 -10.77 4.88 0.55
C LEU A 75 -11.08 4.01 -0.67
N ILE A 76 -11.23 2.69 -0.49
CA ILE A 76 -11.53 1.76 -1.58
C ILE A 76 -12.86 2.13 -2.27
N SER A 77 -13.91 2.34 -1.47
CA SER A 77 -15.27 2.54 -1.96
C SER A 77 -15.58 3.96 -2.46
N HIS A 78 -14.99 4.99 -1.86
CA HIS A 78 -15.33 6.39 -2.10
C HIS A 78 -14.16 7.25 -2.59
N ASP A 79 -12.92 6.73 -2.55
CA ASP A 79 -11.70 7.51 -2.82
C ASP A 79 -11.51 8.70 -1.85
N GLU A 80 -12.09 8.58 -0.65
CA GLU A 80 -12.07 9.56 0.45
C GLU A 80 -11.26 9.06 1.64
#